data_AF-A0A949HU37-F1
#
_entry.id   AF-A0A949HU37-F1
#
_cell.length_a   1.000
_cell.length_b   1.000
_cell.length_c   1.000
_cell.angle_alpha   90.00
_cell.angle_beta   90.00
_cell.angle_gamma   90.00
#
_symmetry.space_group_name_H-M   'P 1'
#
loop_
_entity.id
_entity.type
_entity.pdbx_description
1 polymer ?
#
loop_
_entity_poly.entity_id
_entity_poly.type
_entity_poly.pdbx_seq_one_letter_code
_entity_poly.pdbx_strand_id
1 'polypeptide(L)'
;MRTEFEKLAAAGKIERRHVEPLTHLAESGCCVHRSWGFGRIKTVDTVFARFTIDFPGKPGHAMDLAFAAESLKPIPKDHILARKANDLDGVRQLAAHHLELVKLVLNSYGGRATAEQIQQALVPDVIRDDWKKWWETARREMKKDGHFIVPAKKTEPIVFQAQQTSLQDRTLADFRKAKGLKARVAVVAELLKVIPDLTDKQAAANEIIPALNSDIVSHQRTQPAVALEAVFARDDLRASAETAPVEGEVTAAQIWLQEHVKFGPVMEGIPAAKHARALESFKQANPERWIEVLRGALNLVSAKLCREFASLLVHEGKMDLLKETLVRLVSQHTASSELLLWLGRDRSDAFADVLGPEVFRAMLTAMERDQFNEKRSNRLREFILDDHELLAELTASADIEVIKDLTRALQFSPVFDDMDKRSLLARLVKAHPAVQALVSGEQTRQEASLLVSWESLERRRAEYQELVQKK
;
A
#
# COMPACT_ATOMS: atom_id res chain seq x y z
N MET A 1 -57.46 -12.94 6.62
CA MET A 1 -56.98 -12.51 5.28
C MET A 1 -56.92 -13.65 4.28
N ARG A 2 -56.26 -14.78 4.59
CA ARG A 2 -56.20 -15.94 3.68
C ARG A 2 -57.54 -16.37 3.06
N THR A 3 -58.58 -16.52 3.89
CA THR A 3 -59.94 -16.90 3.44
C THR A 3 -60.53 -15.93 2.42
N GLU A 4 -60.20 -14.64 2.50
CA GLU A 4 -60.66 -13.64 1.53
C GLU A 4 -59.95 -13.78 0.18
N PHE A 5 -58.64 -14.09 0.18
CA PHE A 5 -57.92 -14.39 -1.05
C PHE A 5 -58.39 -15.71 -1.68
N GLU A 6 -58.74 -16.72 -0.88
CA GLU A 6 -59.32 -17.98 -1.40
C GLU A 6 -60.67 -17.75 -2.10
N LYS A 7 -61.52 -16.88 -1.56
CA LYS A 7 -62.78 -16.46 -2.23
C LYS A 7 -62.51 -15.73 -3.55
N LEU A 8 -61.50 -14.85 -3.60
CA LEU A 8 -61.11 -14.15 -4.83
C LEU A 8 -60.57 -15.10 -5.89
N ALA A 9 -59.84 -16.14 -5.48
CA ALA A 9 -59.36 -17.18 -6.37
C ALA A 9 -60.52 -18.02 -6.92
N ALA A 10 -61.49 -18.39 -6.07
CA ALA A 10 -62.71 -19.10 -6.50
C ALA A 10 -63.57 -18.26 -7.46
N ALA A 11 -63.57 -16.94 -7.31
CA ALA A 11 -64.24 -16.00 -8.20
C ALA A 11 -63.45 -15.68 -9.49
N GLY A 12 -62.28 -16.29 -9.71
CA GLY A 12 -61.46 -16.09 -10.90
C GLY A 12 -60.76 -14.73 -10.99
N LYS A 13 -60.78 -13.92 -9.92
CA LYS A 13 -60.12 -12.60 -9.88
C LYS A 13 -58.61 -12.68 -9.68
N ILE A 14 -58.12 -13.77 -9.08
CA ILE A 14 -56.71 -14.11 -8.93
C ILE A 14 -56.52 -15.62 -9.14
N GLU A 15 -55.29 -16.08 -9.37
CA GLU A 15 -55.00 -17.51 -9.43
C GLU A 15 -54.79 -18.12 -8.05
N ARG A 16 -55.07 -19.42 -7.91
CA ARG A 16 -54.86 -20.16 -6.65
C ARG A 16 -53.42 -20.07 -6.14
N ARG A 17 -52.43 -20.00 -7.05
CA ARG A 17 -51.01 -19.82 -6.71
C ARG A 17 -50.69 -18.47 -6.04
N HIS A 18 -51.54 -17.45 -6.21
CA HIS A 18 -51.33 -16.12 -5.63
C HIS A 18 -51.76 -16.03 -4.16
N VAL A 19 -52.62 -16.94 -3.69
CA VAL A 19 -53.23 -16.88 -2.35
C VAL A 19 -52.17 -16.84 -1.24
N GLU A 20 -51.16 -17.71 -1.31
CA GLU A 20 -50.12 -17.81 -0.28
C GLU A 20 -49.18 -16.58 -0.27
N PRO A 21 -48.59 -16.15 -1.41
CA PRO A 21 -47.81 -14.90 -1.46
C PRO A 21 -48.58 -13.67 -0.97
N LEU A 22 -49.84 -13.53 -1.36
CA LEU A 22 -50.69 -12.41 -0.94
C LEU A 22 -51.02 -12.45 0.55
N THR A 23 -51.22 -13.65 1.10
CA THR A 23 -51.41 -13.84 2.55
C THR A 23 -50.17 -13.38 3.30
N HIS A 24 -48.98 -13.81 2.88
CA HIS A 24 -47.72 -13.36 3.49
C HIS A 24 -47.52 -11.85 3.38
N LEU A 25 -47.78 -11.25 2.21
CA LEU A 25 -47.69 -9.79 2.04
C LEU A 25 -48.64 -9.04 2.99
N ALA A 26 -49.89 -9.49 3.10
CA ALA A 26 -50.88 -8.88 3.99
C ALA A 26 -50.53 -9.03 5.47
N GLU A 27 -49.99 -10.17 5.90
CA GLU A 27 -49.58 -10.44 7.28
C GLU A 27 -48.31 -9.68 7.68
N SER A 28 -47.34 -9.60 6.76
CA SER A 28 -46.12 -8.80 6.93
C SER A 28 -46.41 -7.30 6.98
N GLY A 29 -47.32 -6.81 6.13
CA GLY A 29 -47.66 -5.39 6.01
C GLY A 29 -46.58 -4.52 5.35
N CYS A 30 -45.43 -5.11 5.02
CA CYS A 30 -44.31 -4.46 4.34
C CYS A 30 -43.79 -5.38 3.22
N CYS A 31 -43.24 -4.78 2.17
CA CYS A 31 -42.73 -5.48 1.01
C CYS A 31 -41.53 -4.77 0.38
N VAL A 32 -40.85 -5.43 -0.56
CA VAL A 32 -39.89 -4.80 -1.46
C VAL A 32 -40.23 -5.11 -2.90
N HIS A 33 -40.23 -4.08 -3.73
CA HIS A 33 -40.31 -4.17 -5.18
C HIS A 33 -38.93 -3.96 -5.79
N ARG A 34 -38.58 -4.71 -6.84
CA ARG A 34 -37.25 -4.63 -7.49
C ARG A 34 -36.88 -3.21 -7.95
N SER A 35 -37.85 -2.48 -8.49
CA SER A 35 -37.61 -1.14 -9.07
C SER A 35 -38.02 0.01 -8.16
N TRP A 36 -38.87 -0.23 -7.16
CA TRP A 36 -39.44 0.83 -6.32
C TRP A 36 -38.99 0.76 -4.86
N GLY A 37 -38.21 -0.27 -4.50
CA GLY A 37 -37.66 -0.41 -3.17
C GLY A 37 -38.70 -0.84 -2.14
N PHE A 38 -38.46 -0.45 -0.88
CA PHE A 38 -39.32 -0.78 0.25
C PHE A 38 -40.71 -0.15 0.12
N GLY A 39 -41.76 -0.92 0.39
CA GLY A 39 -43.15 -0.48 0.36
C GLY A 39 -43.89 -0.83 1.65
N ARG A 40 -44.76 0.07 2.12
CA ARG A 40 -45.70 -0.19 3.22
C ARG A 40 -47.09 -0.45 2.67
N ILE A 41 -47.64 -1.62 2.94
CA ILE A 41 -49.02 -1.96 2.55
C ILE A 41 -49.96 -1.26 3.52
N LYS A 42 -50.78 -0.34 3.01
CA LYS A 42 -51.75 0.43 3.80
C LYS A 42 -53.10 -0.25 3.86
N THR A 43 -53.58 -0.74 2.72
CA THR A 43 -54.89 -1.38 2.61
C THR A 43 -54.86 -2.53 1.62
N VAL A 44 -55.75 -3.49 1.87
CA VAL A 44 -56.06 -4.60 0.97
C VAL A 44 -57.51 -4.43 0.55
N ASP A 45 -57.74 -4.10 -0.72
CA ASP A 45 -59.07 -3.96 -1.29
C ASP A 45 -59.46 -5.26 -2.00
N THR A 46 -60.32 -6.04 -1.36
CA THR A 46 -60.81 -7.31 -1.90
C THR A 46 -61.91 -7.11 -2.96
N VAL A 47 -62.55 -5.94 -3.02
CA VAL A 47 -63.59 -5.64 -4.02
C VAL A 47 -62.95 -5.41 -5.38
N PHE A 48 -61.94 -4.52 -5.42
CA PHE A 48 -61.18 -4.16 -6.61
C PHE A 48 -59.93 -5.02 -6.82
N ALA A 49 -59.66 -5.98 -5.95
CA ALA A 49 -58.50 -6.88 -5.99
C ALA A 49 -57.17 -6.11 -6.09
N ARG A 50 -56.94 -5.15 -5.19
CA ARG A 50 -55.74 -4.29 -5.17
C ARG A 50 -55.13 -4.11 -3.78
N PHE A 51 -53.82 -3.94 -3.73
CA PHE A 51 -53.13 -3.31 -2.59
C PHE A 51 -52.99 -1.81 -2.80
N THR A 52 -53.08 -1.05 -1.73
CA THR A 52 -52.56 0.33 -1.68
C THR A 52 -51.24 0.33 -0.93
N ILE A 53 -50.16 0.73 -1.59
CA ILE A 53 -48.79 0.62 -1.07
C ILE A 53 -48.10 1.98 -1.12
N ASP A 54 -47.47 2.39 -0.02
CA ASP A 54 -46.60 3.56 0.00
C ASP A 54 -45.17 3.16 -0.34
N PHE A 55 -44.69 3.57 -1.52
CA PHE A 55 -43.27 3.49 -1.89
C PHE A 55 -42.62 4.89 -1.80
N PRO A 56 -41.29 4.98 -1.66
CA PRO A 56 -40.55 6.23 -1.78
C PRO A 56 -40.91 6.96 -3.09
N GLY A 57 -41.41 8.19 -2.98
CA GLY A 57 -41.83 9.00 -4.13
C GLY A 57 -43.13 8.57 -4.80
N LYS A 58 -43.83 7.53 -4.30
CA LYS A 58 -45.14 7.05 -4.80
C LYS A 58 -46.06 6.64 -3.64
N PRO A 59 -46.53 7.61 -2.83
CA PRO A 59 -47.51 7.33 -1.77
C PRO A 59 -48.85 6.90 -2.38
N GLY A 60 -49.56 5.98 -1.72
CA GLY A 60 -50.89 5.52 -2.12
C GLY A 60 -50.92 4.74 -3.45
N HIS A 61 -49.82 4.11 -3.86
CA HIS A 61 -49.77 3.40 -5.13
C HIS A 61 -50.70 2.18 -5.14
N ALA A 62 -51.72 2.23 -5.98
CA ALA A 62 -52.64 1.12 -6.19
C ALA A 62 -52.00 0.06 -7.11
N MET A 63 -51.83 -1.16 -6.60
CA MET A 63 -51.24 -2.29 -7.31
C MET A 63 -52.22 -3.47 -7.35
N ASP A 64 -52.43 -4.06 -8.52
CA ASP A 64 -53.24 -5.27 -8.69
C ASP A 64 -52.69 -6.46 -7.87
N LEU A 65 -53.57 -7.26 -7.26
CA LEU A 65 -53.17 -8.38 -6.41
C LEU A 65 -52.40 -9.48 -7.17
N ALA A 66 -52.75 -9.80 -8.41
CA ALA A 66 -52.00 -10.79 -9.18
C ALA A 66 -50.58 -10.28 -9.47
N PHE A 67 -50.46 -9.02 -9.90
CA PHE A 67 -49.15 -8.41 -10.13
C PHE A 67 -48.33 -8.27 -8.83
N ALA A 68 -48.97 -7.93 -7.73
CA ALA A 68 -48.32 -7.85 -6.42
C ALA A 68 -47.76 -9.21 -5.96
N ALA A 69 -48.51 -10.29 -6.18
CA ALA A 69 -48.09 -11.64 -5.83
C ALA A 69 -46.83 -12.08 -6.59
N GLU A 70 -46.66 -11.60 -7.83
CA GLU A 70 -45.53 -11.96 -8.70
C GLU A 70 -44.32 -11.01 -8.55
N SER A 71 -44.55 -9.73 -8.23
CA SER A 71 -43.51 -8.69 -8.26
C SER A 71 -42.97 -8.26 -6.89
N LEU A 72 -43.70 -8.52 -5.80
CA LEU A 72 -43.33 -8.10 -4.46
C LEU A 72 -42.75 -9.26 -3.64
N LYS A 73 -41.72 -8.95 -2.86
CA LYS A 73 -41.23 -9.85 -1.81
C LYS A 73 -41.71 -9.36 -0.44
N PRO A 74 -42.37 -10.20 0.37
CA PRO A 74 -42.78 -9.81 1.72
C PRO A 74 -41.57 -9.54 2.60
N ILE A 75 -41.67 -8.53 3.47
CA ILE A 75 -40.65 -8.18 4.46
C ILE A 75 -41.19 -8.46 5.86
N PRO A 76 -40.57 -9.37 6.62
CA PRO A 76 -40.92 -9.62 8.02
C PRO A 76 -40.87 -8.36 8.89
N LYS A 77 -41.72 -8.29 9.92
CA LYS A 77 -41.81 -7.11 10.81
C LYS A 77 -40.52 -6.82 11.58
N ASP A 78 -39.72 -7.85 11.83
CA ASP A 78 -38.43 -7.79 12.50
C ASP A 78 -37.28 -7.42 11.56
N HIS A 79 -37.50 -7.33 10.24
CA HIS A 79 -36.49 -6.88 9.29
C HIS A 79 -36.14 -5.40 9.51
N ILE A 80 -34.86 -5.02 9.35
CA ILE A 80 -34.34 -3.66 9.59
C ILE A 80 -35.14 -2.58 8.86
N LEU A 81 -35.44 -2.77 7.57
CA LEU A 81 -36.27 -1.84 6.79
C LEU A 81 -37.68 -1.66 7.36
N ALA A 82 -38.34 -2.73 7.81
CA ALA A 82 -39.66 -2.65 8.43
C ALA A 82 -39.59 -1.93 9.78
N ARG A 83 -38.57 -2.22 10.61
CA ARG A 83 -38.34 -1.53 11.88
C ARG A 83 -38.06 -0.04 11.69
N LYS A 84 -37.17 0.34 10.76
CA LYS A 84 -36.89 1.75 10.43
C LYS A 84 -38.15 2.51 10.02
N ALA A 85 -39.03 1.85 9.27
CA ALA A 85 -40.26 2.49 8.83
C ALA A 85 -41.24 2.67 10.02
N ASN A 86 -41.36 1.68 10.90
CA ASN A 86 -42.37 1.67 11.96
C ASN A 86 -41.93 2.39 13.24
N ASP A 87 -40.65 2.31 13.59
CA ASP A 87 -40.05 2.88 14.79
C ASP A 87 -38.58 3.25 14.53
N LEU A 88 -38.38 4.39 13.88
CA LEU A 88 -37.04 4.87 13.54
C LEU A 88 -36.23 5.25 14.79
N ASP A 89 -36.89 5.84 15.79
CA ASP A 89 -36.22 6.32 17.00
C ASP A 89 -35.77 5.16 17.89
N GLY A 90 -36.55 4.08 17.99
CA GLY A 90 -36.10 2.84 18.64
C GLY A 90 -34.89 2.20 17.94
N VAL A 91 -34.86 2.21 16.59
CA VAL A 91 -33.67 1.73 15.85
C VAL A 91 -32.45 2.64 16.07
N ARG A 92 -32.65 3.96 16.22
CA ARG A 92 -31.56 4.88 16.60
C ARG A 92 -31.03 4.62 18.00
N GLN A 93 -31.90 4.29 18.96
CA GLN A 93 -31.47 3.90 20.31
C GLN A 93 -30.65 2.61 20.28
N LEU A 94 -31.03 1.63 19.44
CA LEU A 94 -30.24 0.41 19.22
C LEU A 94 -28.84 0.68 18.66
N ALA A 95 -28.57 1.85 18.07
CA ALA A 95 -27.23 2.20 17.60
C ALA A 95 -26.19 2.29 18.75
N ALA A 96 -26.63 2.47 19.99
CA ALA A 96 -25.74 2.36 21.16
C ALA A 96 -25.32 0.90 21.47
N HIS A 97 -26.08 -0.08 20.98
CA HIS A 97 -25.85 -1.51 21.15
C HIS A 97 -25.36 -2.13 19.84
N HIS A 98 -24.08 -1.89 19.50
CA HIS A 98 -23.53 -2.21 18.17
C HIS A 98 -23.82 -3.64 17.71
N LEU A 99 -23.55 -4.63 18.57
CA LEU A 99 -23.73 -6.05 18.23
C LEU A 99 -25.19 -6.41 17.96
N GLU A 100 -26.12 -5.87 18.74
CA GLU A 100 -27.56 -6.13 18.54
C GLU A 100 -28.06 -5.52 17.23
N LEU A 101 -27.64 -4.29 16.92
CA LEU A 101 -28.00 -3.64 15.67
C LEU A 101 -27.40 -4.36 14.46
N VAL A 102 -26.13 -4.78 14.53
CA VAL A 102 -25.52 -5.55 13.44
C VAL A 102 -26.19 -6.90 13.29
N LYS A 103 -26.49 -7.63 14.38
CA LYS A 103 -27.23 -8.90 14.34
C LYS A 103 -28.60 -8.73 13.69
N LEU A 104 -29.33 -7.67 14.02
CA LEU A 104 -30.62 -7.33 13.40
C LEU A 104 -30.48 -7.19 11.88
N VAL A 105 -29.47 -6.45 11.43
CA VAL A 105 -29.18 -6.28 10.00
C VAL A 105 -28.82 -7.62 9.35
N LEU A 106 -27.91 -8.40 9.93
CA LEU A 106 -27.51 -9.70 9.39
C LEU A 106 -28.69 -10.66 9.25
N ASN A 107 -29.55 -10.76 10.26
CA ASN A 107 -30.75 -11.59 10.21
C ASN A 107 -31.73 -11.14 9.12
N SER A 108 -31.83 -9.83 8.89
CA SER A 108 -32.64 -9.25 7.80
C SER A 108 -32.16 -9.70 6.42
N TYR A 109 -30.87 -10.01 6.26
CA TYR A 109 -30.26 -10.46 5.02
C TYR A 109 -29.91 -11.96 5.02
N GLY A 110 -30.63 -12.78 5.80
CA GLY A 110 -30.46 -14.24 5.80
C GLY A 110 -29.22 -14.72 6.57
N GLY A 111 -28.88 -14.01 7.65
CA GLY A 111 -27.79 -14.34 8.57
C GLY A 111 -26.41 -13.85 8.14
N ARG A 112 -26.32 -13.14 7.00
CA ARG A 112 -25.05 -12.62 6.49
C ARG A 112 -25.21 -11.32 5.70
N ALA A 113 -24.24 -10.41 5.80
CA ALA A 113 -24.20 -9.19 4.99
C ALA A 113 -22.76 -8.64 4.88
N THR A 114 -22.45 -7.95 3.79
CA THR A 114 -21.17 -7.23 3.65
C THR A 114 -21.17 -5.94 4.48
N ALA A 115 -19.98 -5.40 4.76
CA ALA A 115 -19.86 -4.11 5.45
C ALA A 115 -20.60 -2.97 4.70
N GLU A 116 -20.60 -3.03 3.37
CA GLU A 116 -21.32 -2.09 2.51
C GLU A 116 -22.84 -2.23 2.64
N GLN A 117 -23.37 -3.46 2.65
CA GLN A 117 -24.80 -3.69 2.85
C GLN A 117 -25.28 -3.21 4.23
N ILE A 118 -24.47 -3.42 5.27
CA ILE A 118 -24.78 -2.91 6.61
C ILE A 118 -24.78 -1.39 6.62
N GLN A 119 -23.78 -0.76 5.98
CA GLN A 119 -23.73 0.69 5.85
C GLN A 119 -24.96 1.24 5.11
N GLN A 120 -25.33 0.66 3.97
CA GLN A 120 -26.50 1.07 3.19
C GLN A 120 -27.82 0.90 3.96
N ALA A 121 -27.92 -0.10 4.84
CA ALA A 121 -29.11 -0.31 5.65
C ALA A 121 -29.27 0.74 6.76
N LEU A 122 -28.14 1.21 7.34
CA LEU A 122 -28.14 2.07 8.53
C LEU A 122 -27.93 3.55 8.24
N VAL A 123 -27.19 3.91 7.19
CA VAL A 123 -26.85 5.30 6.83
C VAL A 123 -27.79 5.81 5.74
N PRO A 124 -28.27 7.07 5.80
CA PRO A 124 -28.04 8.07 6.86
C PRO A 124 -29.09 8.01 8.00
N ASP A 125 -30.12 7.17 7.88
CA ASP A 125 -31.33 7.30 8.70
C ASP A 125 -31.11 7.00 10.21
N VAL A 126 -30.29 5.99 10.49
CA VAL A 126 -29.98 5.47 11.84
C VAL A 126 -28.67 6.06 12.33
N ILE A 127 -27.62 5.95 11.51
CA ILE A 127 -26.29 6.53 11.78
C ILE A 127 -26.10 7.67 10.80
N ARG A 128 -26.25 8.90 11.30
CA ARG A 128 -26.22 10.13 10.49
C ARG A 128 -24.78 10.57 10.23
N ASP A 129 -24.03 10.77 11.31
CA ASP A 129 -22.63 11.17 11.30
C ASP A 129 -21.77 10.06 11.95
N ASP A 130 -20.45 10.08 11.73
CA ASP A 130 -19.49 9.18 12.41
C ASP A 130 -19.56 7.67 12.11
N TRP A 131 -20.15 7.24 10.99
CA TRP A 131 -20.16 5.82 10.56
C TRP A 131 -18.79 5.15 10.68
N LYS A 132 -17.70 5.83 10.28
CA LYS A 132 -16.34 5.26 10.35
C LYS A 132 -15.97 4.88 11.78
N LYS A 133 -16.19 5.78 12.75
CA LYS A 133 -15.86 5.57 14.17
C LYS A 133 -16.76 4.51 14.79
N TRP A 134 -18.07 4.60 14.53
CA TRP A 134 -19.05 3.61 14.98
C TRP A 134 -18.72 2.21 14.48
N TRP A 135 -18.39 2.08 13.19
CA TRP A 135 -18.05 0.81 12.56
C TRP A 135 -16.76 0.20 13.08
N GLU A 136 -15.73 1.01 13.37
CA GLU A 136 -14.50 0.52 13.99
C GLU A 136 -14.75 -0.08 15.37
N THR A 137 -15.57 0.56 16.20
CA THR A 137 -15.98 0.04 17.52
C THR A 137 -16.77 -1.26 17.37
N ALA A 138 -17.84 -1.25 16.56
CA ALA A 138 -18.67 -2.43 16.30
C ALA A 138 -17.84 -3.62 15.80
N ARG A 139 -16.88 -3.37 14.89
CA ARG A 139 -16.01 -4.42 14.35
C ARG A 139 -15.08 -5.02 15.41
N ARG A 140 -14.59 -4.21 16.36
CA ARG A 140 -13.76 -4.71 17.48
C ARG A 140 -14.60 -5.56 18.43
N GLU A 141 -15.81 -5.11 18.78
CA GLU A 141 -16.75 -5.88 19.61
C GLU A 141 -17.12 -7.21 18.96
N MET A 142 -17.46 -7.22 17.66
CA MET A 142 -17.83 -8.45 16.93
C MET A 142 -16.70 -9.47 16.92
N LYS A 143 -15.45 -9.02 16.78
CA LYS A 143 -14.28 -9.92 16.84
C LYS A 143 -14.17 -10.64 18.18
N LYS A 144 -14.59 -10.01 19.29
CA LYS A 144 -14.52 -10.57 20.65
C LYS A 144 -15.73 -11.44 21.02
N ASP A 145 -16.91 -11.13 20.50
CA ASP A 145 -18.19 -11.76 20.89
C ASP A 145 -18.26 -13.28 20.60
N GLY A 146 -17.71 -13.73 19.48
CA GLY A 146 -17.67 -15.15 19.12
C GLY A 146 -18.88 -15.68 18.34
N HIS A 147 -20.01 -14.97 18.29
CA HIS A 147 -21.12 -15.31 17.38
C HIS A 147 -20.93 -14.73 15.98
N PHE A 148 -20.08 -13.71 15.84
CA PHE A 148 -19.79 -13.05 14.58
C PHE A 148 -18.52 -13.60 13.95
N ILE A 149 -18.62 -14.01 12.68
CA ILE A 149 -17.49 -14.30 11.81
C ILE A 149 -17.24 -13.05 10.97
N VAL A 150 -16.17 -12.33 11.31
CA VAL A 150 -15.75 -11.11 10.61
C VAL A 150 -14.63 -11.46 9.64
N PRO A 151 -14.84 -11.38 8.31
CA PRO A 151 -13.82 -11.74 7.34
C PRO A 151 -12.66 -10.74 7.30
N ALA A 152 -11.51 -11.20 6.81
CA ALA A 152 -10.35 -10.35 6.57
C ALA A 152 -10.61 -9.35 5.43
N LYS A 153 -11.28 -9.81 4.35
CA LYS A 153 -11.63 -8.99 3.19
C LYS A 153 -12.99 -8.30 3.39
N LYS A 154 -13.05 -7.00 3.11
CA LYS A 154 -14.29 -6.19 3.25
C LYS A 154 -15.40 -6.60 2.26
N THR A 155 -15.04 -7.26 1.16
CA THR A 155 -15.96 -7.75 0.13
C THR A 155 -16.66 -9.05 0.53
N GLU A 156 -16.13 -9.76 1.52
CA GLU A 156 -16.73 -10.98 2.03
C GLU A 156 -17.78 -10.64 3.10
N PRO A 157 -18.85 -11.45 3.22
CA PRO A 157 -19.93 -11.17 4.15
C PRO A 157 -19.51 -11.50 5.60
N ILE A 158 -19.95 -10.66 6.53
CA ILE A 158 -19.99 -10.99 7.96
C ILE A 158 -21.13 -11.98 8.16
N VAL A 159 -20.91 -13.01 8.98
CA VAL A 159 -21.91 -14.05 9.26
C VAL A 159 -22.19 -14.09 10.75
N PHE A 160 -23.47 -14.17 11.11
CA PHE A 160 -23.90 -14.44 12.49
C PHE A 160 -24.19 -15.95 12.65
N GLN A 161 -23.74 -16.52 13.76
CA GLN A 161 -24.00 -17.92 14.13
C GLN A 161 -24.65 -17.99 15.51
N ALA A 162 -25.59 -18.92 15.68
CA ALA A 162 -26.30 -19.09 16.95
C ALA A 162 -25.39 -19.69 18.05
N GLN A 163 -24.43 -20.52 17.66
CA GLN A 163 -23.42 -21.06 18.58
C GLN A 163 -22.18 -20.18 18.55
N GLN A 164 -21.67 -19.86 19.73
CA GLN A 164 -20.42 -19.13 19.87
C GLN A 164 -19.27 -20.03 19.42
N THR A 165 -18.41 -19.52 18.52
CA THR A 165 -17.11 -20.13 18.25
C THR A 165 -16.06 -19.37 19.05
N SER A 166 -15.23 -20.09 19.81
CA SER A 166 -14.17 -19.46 20.59
C SER A 166 -13.23 -18.66 19.68
N LEU A 167 -12.58 -17.64 20.24
CA LEU A 167 -11.57 -16.89 19.49
C LEU A 167 -10.45 -17.82 18.98
N GLN A 168 -10.02 -18.76 19.83
CA GLN A 168 -9.02 -19.77 19.50
C GLN A 168 -9.45 -20.64 18.31
N ASP A 169 -10.65 -21.22 18.34
CA ASP A 169 -11.12 -22.10 17.25
C ASP A 169 -11.23 -21.34 15.92
N ARG A 170 -11.66 -20.07 15.96
CA ARG A 170 -11.70 -19.22 14.76
C ARG A 170 -10.29 -18.99 14.20
N THR A 171 -9.33 -18.62 15.05
CA THR A 171 -7.96 -18.38 14.60
C THR A 171 -7.28 -19.66 14.09
N LEU A 172 -7.51 -20.80 14.74
CA LEU A 172 -7.02 -22.10 14.26
C LEU A 172 -7.67 -22.50 12.93
N ALA A 173 -8.97 -22.26 12.76
CA ALA A 173 -9.66 -22.49 11.49
C ALA A 173 -9.08 -21.61 10.36
N ASP A 174 -8.77 -20.35 10.63
CA ASP A 174 -8.14 -19.45 9.67
C ASP A 174 -6.72 -19.93 9.31
N PHE A 175 -5.96 -20.41 10.29
CA PHE A 175 -4.64 -20.99 10.07
C PHE A 175 -4.70 -22.25 9.18
N ARG A 176 -5.65 -23.15 9.46
CA ARG A 176 -5.88 -24.37 8.64
C ARG A 176 -6.31 -24.04 7.22
N LYS A 177 -7.09 -22.97 7.01
CA LYS A 177 -7.52 -22.50 5.68
C LYS A 177 -6.42 -21.78 4.91
N ALA A 178 -5.42 -21.22 5.59
CA ALA A 178 -4.34 -20.47 4.95
C ALA A 178 -3.48 -21.39 4.07
N LYS A 179 -3.36 -21.02 2.79
CA LYS A 179 -2.61 -21.79 1.78
C LYS A 179 -1.21 -21.21 1.61
N GLY A 180 -0.20 -22.02 1.96
CA GLY A 180 1.22 -21.67 1.85
C GLY A 180 1.76 -20.85 3.03
N LEU A 181 3.09 -20.83 3.14
CA LEU A 181 3.80 -20.29 4.32
C LEU A 181 3.51 -18.80 4.54
N LYS A 182 3.53 -17.98 3.48
CA LYS A 182 3.27 -16.54 3.58
C LYS A 182 1.88 -16.22 4.15
N ALA A 183 0.85 -16.98 3.76
CA ALA A 183 -0.50 -16.80 4.28
C ALA A 183 -0.59 -17.23 5.75
N ARG A 184 0.05 -18.35 6.11
CA ARG A 184 0.13 -18.83 7.50
C ARG A 184 0.85 -17.83 8.41
N VAL A 185 1.97 -17.25 7.98
CA VAL A 185 2.68 -16.18 8.72
C VAL A 185 1.78 -14.97 8.96
N ALA A 186 0.95 -14.58 7.99
CA ALA A 186 0.01 -13.48 8.17
C ALA A 186 -1.07 -13.81 9.22
N VAL A 187 -1.57 -15.06 9.26
CA VAL A 187 -2.51 -15.48 10.31
C VAL A 187 -1.84 -15.46 11.68
N VAL A 188 -0.60 -15.94 11.80
CA VAL A 188 0.14 -15.92 13.07
C VAL A 188 0.39 -14.50 13.55
N ALA A 189 0.68 -13.56 12.65
CA ALA A 189 0.82 -12.15 13.00
C ALA A 189 -0.48 -11.53 13.55
N GLU A 190 -1.66 -11.97 13.08
CA GLU A 190 -2.94 -11.57 13.67
C GLU A 190 -3.22 -12.29 14.99
N LEU A 191 -2.87 -13.59 15.10
CA LEU A 191 -2.99 -14.36 16.35
C LEU A 191 -2.19 -13.71 17.47
N LEU A 192 -0.94 -13.31 17.21
CA LEU A 192 -0.06 -12.66 18.19
C LEU A 192 -0.66 -11.38 18.80
N LYS A 193 -1.57 -10.69 18.10
CA LYS A 193 -2.26 -9.50 18.63
C LYS A 193 -3.35 -9.83 19.64
N VAL A 194 -3.84 -11.07 19.63
CA VAL A 194 -4.98 -11.53 20.44
C VAL A 194 -4.63 -12.75 21.31
N ILE A 195 -3.36 -13.14 21.35
CA ILE A 195 -2.88 -14.28 22.13
C ILE A 195 -3.26 -14.23 23.63
N PRO A 196 -3.31 -13.05 24.30
CA PRO A 196 -3.73 -13.00 25.71
C PRO A 196 -5.22 -13.30 25.90
N ASP A 197 -6.03 -13.16 24.85
CA ASP A 197 -7.48 -13.40 24.86
C ASP A 197 -7.84 -14.85 24.48
N LEU A 198 -6.85 -15.71 24.20
CA LEU A 198 -7.08 -17.12 23.88
C LEU A 198 -7.40 -17.95 25.12
N THR A 199 -8.28 -18.92 24.97
CA THR A 199 -8.66 -19.86 26.03
C THR A 199 -7.51 -20.75 26.48
N ASP A 200 -6.69 -21.22 25.54
CA ASP A 200 -5.52 -22.07 25.77
C ASP A 200 -4.45 -21.73 24.72
N LYS A 201 -3.57 -20.78 25.09
CA LYS A 201 -2.47 -20.31 24.22
C LYS A 201 -1.46 -21.43 23.92
N GLN A 202 -1.24 -22.36 24.85
CA GLN A 202 -0.33 -23.49 24.67
C GLN A 202 -0.89 -24.47 23.63
N ALA A 203 -2.17 -24.83 23.71
CA ALA A 203 -2.81 -25.69 22.71
C ALA A 203 -2.76 -25.09 21.30
N ALA A 204 -3.02 -23.79 21.17
CA ALA A 204 -2.93 -23.10 19.89
C ALA A 204 -1.50 -23.12 19.32
N ALA A 205 -0.49 -22.86 20.16
CA ALA A 205 0.92 -22.92 19.77
C ALA A 205 1.35 -24.35 19.39
N ASN A 206 0.91 -25.36 20.14
CA ASN A 206 1.21 -26.77 19.88
C ASN A 206 0.61 -27.28 18.55
N GLU A 207 -0.45 -26.67 18.04
CA GLU A 207 -0.96 -26.96 16.70
C GLU A 207 -0.18 -26.22 15.61
N ILE A 208 0.09 -24.92 15.81
CA ILE A 208 0.64 -24.04 14.77
C ILE A 208 2.14 -24.25 14.56
N ILE A 209 2.92 -24.38 15.63
CA ILE A 209 4.39 -24.45 15.57
C ILE A 209 4.87 -25.65 14.73
N PRO A 210 4.35 -26.88 14.92
CA PRO A 210 4.76 -28.01 14.08
C PRO A 210 4.48 -27.81 12.59
N ALA A 211 3.33 -27.20 12.26
CA ALA A 211 2.97 -26.88 10.88
C ALA A 211 3.93 -25.84 10.28
N LEU A 212 4.28 -24.79 11.03
CA LEU A 212 5.30 -23.82 10.61
C LEU A 212 6.67 -24.47 10.45
N ASN A 213 7.09 -25.35 11.36
CA ASN A 213 8.38 -26.03 11.26
C ASN A 213 8.48 -26.85 9.96
N SER A 214 7.43 -27.59 9.62
CA SER A 214 7.37 -28.34 8.34
C SER A 214 7.44 -27.42 7.13
N ASP A 215 6.69 -26.31 7.15
CA ASP A 215 6.71 -25.33 6.05
C ASP A 215 8.05 -24.61 5.93
N ILE A 216 8.70 -24.23 7.03
CA ILE A 216 10.02 -23.57 7.05
C ILE A 216 11.04 -24.48 6.36
N VAL A 217 11.06 -25.77 6.71
CA VAL A 217 11.98 -26.75 6.11
C VAL A 217 11.78 -26.84 4.59
N SER A 218 10.53 -26.84 4.12
CA SER A 218 10.23 -26.93 2.68
C SER A 218 10.49 -25.63 1.90
N HIS A 219 10.48 -24.47 2.57
CA HIS A 219 10.61 -23.16 1.90
C HIS A 219 12.00 -22.54 2.04
N GLN A 220 12.83 -22.93 3.02
CA GLN A 220 14.11 -22.25 3.30
C GLN A 220 15.04 -22.14 2.08
N ARG A 221 15.01 -23.12 1.17
CA ARG A 221 15.88 -23.13 -0.02
C ARG A 221 15.38 -22.24 -1.16
N THR A 222 14.06 -22.15 -1.35
CA THR A 222 13.46 -21.49 -2.51
C THR A 222 12.92 -20.10 -2.17
N GLN A 223 12.53 -19.88 -0.92
CA GLN A 223 11.94 -18.64 -0.41
C GLN A 223 12.53 -18.28 0.96
N PRO A 224 13.85 -18.02 1.05
CA PRO A 224 14.55 -17.75 2.31
C PRO A 224 13.98 -16.56 3.10
N ALA A 225 13.52 -15.50 2.42
CA ALA A 225 12.86 -14.36 3.08
C ALA A 225 11.58 -14.77 3.82
N VAL A 226 10.71 -15.53 3.15
CA VAL A 226 9.44 -16.01 3.73
C VAL A 226 9.70 -17.02 4.85
N ALA A 227 10.70 -17.89 4.68
CA ALA A 227 11.12 -18.83 5.71
C ALA A 227 11.66 -18.11 6.96
N LEU A 228 12.46 -17.04 6.78
CA LEU A 228 12.97 -16.24 7.89
C LEU A 228 11.83 -15.51 8.63
N GLU A 229 10.88 -14.94 7.89
CA GLU A 229 9.68 -14.36 8.51
C GLU A 229 8.87 -15.38 9.31
N ALA A 230 8.81 -16.62 8.84
CA ALA A 230 8.13 -17.72 9.54
C ALA A 230 8.88 -18.17 10.79
N VAL A 231 10.21 -18.20 10.76
CA VAL A 231 11.03 -18.42 11.97
C VAL A 231 10.72 -17.35 13.02
N PHE A 232 10.70 -16.07 12.64
CA PHE A 232 10.36 -14.98 13.58
C PHE A 232 8.94 -15.12 14.15
N ALA A 233 7.96 -15.44 13.29
CA ALA A 233 6.58 -15.63 13.74
C ALA A 233 6.43 -16.84 14.67
N ARG A 234 7.14 -17.94 14.39
CA ARG A 234 7.19 -19.12 15.27
C ARG A 234 7.80 -18.78 16.62
N ASP A 235 8.94 -18.09 16.63
CA ASP A 235 9.67 -17.77 17.85
C ASP A 235 8.88 -16.77 18.73
N ASP A 236 8.16 -15.82 18.12
CA ASP A 236 7.27 -14.90 18.85
C ASP A 236 6.05 -15.63 19.45
N LEU A 237 5.47 -16.56 18.69
CA LEU A 237 4.36 -17.38 19.15
C LEU A 237 4.79 -18.26 20.32
N ARG A 238 5.98 -18.87 20.21
CA ARG A 238 6.60 -19.64 21.28
C ARG A 238 6.79 -18.82 22.54
N ALA A 239 7.42 -17.64 22.42
CA ALA A 239 7.65 -16.75 23.56
C ALA A 239 6.34 -16.34 24.23
N SER A 240 5.31 -16.02 23.45
CA SER A 240 4.01 -15.58 23.95
C SER A 240 3.20 -16.71 24.61
N ALA A 241 3.31 -17.93 24.07
CA ALA A 241 2.65 -19.13 24.60
C ALA A 241 3.45 -19.82 25.72
N GLU A 242 4.65 -19.33 26.04
CA GLU A 242 5.57 -19.92 27.03
C GLU A 242 5.89 -21.39 26.73
N THR A 243 6.07 -21.73 25.45
CA THR A 243 6.45 -23.07 25.02
C THR A 243 7.97 -23.20 24.84
N ALA A 244 8.50 -24.40 25.05
CA ALA A 244 9.93 -24.66 24.87
C ALA A 244 10.28 -24.86 23.39
N PRO A 245 11.49 -24.47 22.96
CA PRO A 245 12.02 -24.86 21.67
C PRO A 245 12.24 -26.37 21.58
N VAL A 246 12.03 -26.93 20.38
CA VAL A 246 12.31 -28.34 20.10
C VAL A 246 13.65 -28.44 19.39
N GLU A 247 14.42 -29.47 19.71
CA GLU A 247 15.71 -29.74 19.07
C GLU A 247 15.52 -30.05 17.57
N GLY A 248 16.45 -29.57 16.74
CA GLY A 248 16.45 -29.81 15.29
C GLY A 248 15.58 -28.85 14.47
N GLU A 249 14.94 -27.87 15.09
CA GLU A 249 14.19 -26.85 14.37
C GLU A 249 15.10 -25.89 13.58
N VAL A 250 14.66 -25.51 12.38
CA VAL A 250 15.38 -24.53 11.56
C VAL A 250 15.38 -23.17 12.27
N THR A 251 16.56 -22.60 12.45
CA THR A 251 16.78 -21.28 13.06
C THR A 251 17.08 -20.21 12.01
N ALA A 252 16.98 -18.94 12.40
CA ALA A 252 17.36 -17.82 11.54
C ALA A 252 18.83 -17.93 11.10
N ALA A 253 19.72 -18.32 12.02
CA ALA A 253 21.12 -18.54 11.72
C ALA A 253 21.34 -19.63 10.65
N GLN A 254 20.62 -20.76 10.75
CA GLN A 254 20.70 -21.82 9.74
C GLN A 254 20.18 -21.37 8.36
N ILE A 255 19.23 -20.44 8.29
CA ILE A 255 18.80 -19.84 7.01
C ILE A 255 19.92 -18.95 6.46
N TRP A 256 20.48 -18.06 7.29
CA TRP A 256 21.53 -17.14 6.86
C TRP A 256 22.83 -17.80 6.41
N LEU A 257 23.19 -18.93 7.02
CA LEU A 257 24.44 -19.65 6.75
C LEU A 257 24.37 -20.56 5.51
N GLN A 258 23.23 -20.63 4.81
CA GLN A 258 23.10 -21.41 3.57
C GLN A 258 23.83 -20.73 2.41
N GLU A 259 24.69 -21.47 1.69
CA GLU A 259 25.57 -20.91 0.64
C GLU A 259 24.84 -20.16 -0.50
N HIS A 260 23.62 -20.62 -0.84
CA HIS A 260 22.81 -20.03 -1.90
C HIS A 260 22.05 -18.78 -1.46
N VAL A 261 21.96 -18.51 -0.15
CA VAL A 261 21.22 -17.38 0.39
C VAL A 261 22.05 -16.10 0.21
N LYS A 262 21.46 -15.13 -0.49
CA LYS A 262 22.08 -13.82 -0.73
C LYS A 262 21.39 -12.77 0.12
N PHE A 263 22.16 -12.09 0.97
CA PHE A 263 21.66 -11.14 1.95
C PHE A 263 20.76 -10.04 1.34
N GLY A 264 21.22 -9.35 0.29
CA GLY A 264 20.46 -8.27 -0.37
C GLY A 264 19.07 -8.71 -0.84
N PRO A 265 18.96 -9.75 -1.70
CA PRO A 265 17.66 -10.28 -2.14
C PRO A 265 16.74 -10.76 -1.01
N VAL A 266 17.30 -11.32 0.08
CA VAL A 266 16.48 -11.69 1.25
C VAL A 266 15.90 -10.44 1.91
N MET A 267 16.71 -9.40 2.11
CA MET A 267 16.24 -8.15 2.72
C MET A 267 15.17 -7.46 1.88
N GLU A 268 15.30 -7.46 0.54
CA GLU A 268 14.26 -6.96 -0.37
C GLU A 268 12.94 -7.75 -0.28
N GLY A 269 13.03 -9.04 0.04
CA GLY A 269 11.86 -9.91 0.20
C GLY A 269 11.12 -9.75 1.53
N ILE A 270 11.73 -9.09 2.52
CA ILE A 270 11.17 -8.94 3.87
C ILE A 270 10.41 -7.60 3.97
N PRO A 271 9.27 -7.55 4.67
CA PRO A 271 8.59 -6.28 4.93
C PRO A 271 9.46 -5.33 5.77
N ALA A 272 9.44 -4.03 5.43
CA ALA A 272 10.24 -3.01 6.11
C ALA A 272 10.13 -3.00 7.64
N ALA A 273 8.94 -3.28 8.18
CA ALA A 273 8.72 -3.37 9.63
C ALA A 273 9.55 -4.46 10.33
N LYS A 274 10.10 -5.42 9.58
CA LYS A 274 10.92 -6.53 10.08
C LYS A 274 12.40 -6.41 9.71
N HIS A 275 12.82 -5.39 8.95
CA HIS A 275 14.22 -5.23 8.53
C HIS A 275 15.19 -5.17 9.72
N ALA A 276 14.86 -4.40 10.77
CA ALA A 276 15.71 -4.27 11.96
C ALA A 276 15.99 -5.64 12.61
N ARG A 277 14.96 -6.48 12.79
CA ARG A 277 15.11 -7.83 13.32
C ARG A 277 15.87 -8.76 12.37
N ALA A 278 15.62 -8.65 11.07
CA ALA A 278 16.34 -9.43 10.06
C ALA A 278 17.84 -9.10 10.07
N LEU A 279 18.20 -7.82 10.12
CA LEU A 279 19.58 -7.33 10.26
C LEU A 279 20.24 -7.84 11.53
N GLU A 280 19.55 -7.74 12.67
CA GLU A 280 20.08 -8.22 13.95
C GLU A 280 20.33 -9.74 13.92
N SER A 281 19.38 -10.53 13.42
CA SER A 281 19.58 -11.98 13.29
C SER A 281 20.69 -12.34 12.29
N PHE A 282 20.89 -11.53 11.25
CA PHE A 282 22.00 -11.71 10.30
C PHE A 282 23.35 -11.40 10.96
N LYS A 283 23.45 -10.31 11.73
CA LYS A 283 24.65 -9.95 12.51
C LYS A 283 25.04 -11.06 13.49
N GLN A 284 24.07 -11.58 14.24
CA GLN A 284 24.29 -12.67 15.19
C GLN A 284 24.78 -13.94 14.50
N ALA A 285 24.26 -14.24 13.30
CA ALA A 285 24.69 -15.40 12.51
C ALA A 285 26.05 -15.20 11.82
N ASN A 286 26.46 -13.96 11.54
CA ASN A 286 27.66 -13.62 10.78
C ASN A 286 28.47 -12.48 11.45
N PRO A 287 28.91 -12.63 12.72
CA PRO A 287 29.48 -11.54 13.50
C PRO A 287 30.77 -10.96 12.90
N GLU A 288 31.54 -11.77 12.18
CA GLU A 288 32.82 -11.35 11.58
C GLU A 288 32.66 -10.73 10.19
N ARG A 289 31.59 -11.08 9.46
CA ARG A 289 31.44 -10.78 8.03
C ARG A 289 30.30 -9.83 7.69
N TRP A 290 29.43 -9.51 8.66
CA TRP A 290 28.22 -8.73 8.38
C TRP A 290 28.53 -7.35 7.78
N ILE A 291 29.63 -6.70 8.17
CA ILE A 291 30.04 -5.40 7.64
C ILE A 291 30.37 -5.51 6.14
N GLU A 292 31.18 -6.49 5.76
CA GLU A 292 31.59 -6.71 4.37
C GLU A 292 30.40 -7.07 3.49
N VAL A 293 29.53 -7.95 3.98
CA VAL A 293 28.31 -8.35 3.26
C VAL A 293 27.37 -7.17 3.09
N LEU A 294 27.17 -6.36 4.13
CA LEU A 294 26.33 -5.16 4.08
C LEU A 294 26.88 -4.13 3.09
N ARG A 295 28.20 -3.90 3.10
CA ARG A 295 28.89 -3.02 2.13
C ARG A 295 28.70 -3.50 0.69
N GLY A 296 28.85 -4.80 0.44
CA GLY A 296 28.63 -5.37 -0.89
C GLY A 296 27.17 -5.29 -1.33
N ALA A 297 26.23 -5.44 -0.40
CA ALA A 297 24.81 -5.39 -0.67
C ALA A 297 24.29 -4.00 -1.02
N LEU A 298 24.95 -2.92 -0.59
CA LEU A 298 24.58 -1.54 -0.97
C LEU A 298 24.42 -1.36 -2.48
N ASN A 299 25.18 -2.08 -3.30
CA ASN A 299 25.09 -1.96 -4.76
C ASN A 299 24.01 -2.85 -5.39
N LEU A 300 23.34 -3.70 -4.62
CA LEU A 300 22.45 -4.76 -5.08
C LEU A 300 21.01 -4.62 -4.56
N VAL A 301 20.72 -3.54 -3.83
CA VAL A 301 19.41 -3.27 -3.22
C VAL A 301 18.85 -1.93 -3.68
N SER A 302 17.58 -1.71 -3.39
CA SER A 302 16.85 -0.47 -3.65
C SER A 302 17.40 0.69 -2.85
N ALA A 303 17.19 1.91 -3.34
CA ALA A 303 17.62 3.15 -2.67
C ALA A 303 17.12 3.26 -1.22
N LYS A 304 15.96 2.66 -0.91
CA LYS A 304 15.42 2.62 0.45
C LYS A 304 16.29 1.75 1.37
N LEU A 305 16.62 0.53 0.94
CA LEU A 305 17.50 -0.35 1.71
C LEU A 305 18.93 0.19 1.78
N CYS A 306 19.43 0.85 0.72
CA CYS A 306 20.71 1.56 0.78
C CYS A 306 20.76 2.54 1.95
N ARG A 307 19.70 3.35 2.12
CA ARG A 307 19.59 4.29 3.24
C ARG A 307 19.64 3.57 4.59
N GLU A 308 18.88 2.49 4.75
CA GLU A 308 18.84 1.74 6.01
C GLU A 308 20.20 1.12 6.33
N PHE A 309 20.89 0.55 5.34
CA PHE A 309 22.22 -0.05 5.49
C PHE A 309 23.30 0.99 5.75
N ALA A 310 23.27 2.11 5.04
CA ALA A 310 24.18 3.23 5.28
C ALA A 310 23.99 3.79 6.70
N SER A 311 22.75 4.01 7.12
CA SER A 311 22.43 4.48 8.48
C SER A 311 22.95 3.51 9.55
N LEU A 312 22.84 2.20 9.31
CA LEU A 312 23.37 1.19 10.22
C LEU A 312 24.91 1.23 10.29
N LEU A 313 25.59 1.34 9.15
CA LEU A 313 27.05 1.46 9.11
C LEU A 313 27.53 2.71 9.84
N VAL A 314 26.83 3.85 9.66
CA VAL A 314 27.14 5.10 10.36
C VAL A 314 26.93 4.95 11.86
N HIS A 315 25.82 4.36 12.29
CA HIS A 315 25.53 4.09 13.71
C HIS A 315 26.61 3.20 14.36
N GLU A 316 27.18 2.27 13.60
CA GLU A 316 28.24 1.34 14.05
C GLU A 316 29.65 1.93 13.90
N GLY A 317 29.77 3.23 13.63
CA GLY A 317 31.05 3.93 13.50
C GLY A 317 31.86 3.53 12.25
N LYS A 318 31.20 3.00 11.20
CA LYS A 318 31.81 2.52 9.95
C LYS A 318 31.65 3.50 8.79
N MET A 319 31.63 4.81 9.09
CA MET A 319 31.50 5.87 8.07
C MET A 319 32.63 5.79 7.03
N ASP A 320 33.88 5.64 7.46
CA ASP A 320 35.02 5.61 6.55
C ASP A 320 34.94 4.43 5.56
N LEU A 321 34.52 3.25 6.04
CA LEU A 321 34.32 2.06 5.19
C LEU A 321 33.16 2.23 4.21
N LEU A 322 32.11 2.95 4.60
CA LEU A 322 31.00 3.31 3.72
C LEU A 322 31.50 4.25 2.62
N LYS A 323 32.19 5.34 2.97
CA LYS A 323 32.77 6.28 2.01
C LYS A 323 33.74 5.62 1.05
N GLU A 324 34.65 4.79 1.56
CA GLU A 324 35.58 4.00 0.75
C GLU A 324 34.83 3.13 -0.28
N THR A 325 33.74 2.48 0.13
CA THR A 325 32.88 1.72 -0.79
C THR A 325 32.25 2.63 -1.86
N LEU A 326 31.70 3.78 -1.47
CA LEU A 326 31.06 4.71 -2.41
C LEU A 326 32.06 5.27 -3.43
N VAL A 327 33.21 5.76 -2.97
CA VAL A 327 34.28 6.29 -3.82
C VAL A 327 34.75 5.23 -4.80
N ARG A 328 34.99 4.00 -4.35
CA ARG A 328 35.38 2.89 -5.23
C ARG A 328 34.32 2.61 -6.29
N LEU A 329 33.06 2.48 -5.91
CA LEU A 329 31.97 2.14 -6.85
C LEU A 329 31.71 3.27 -7.86
N VAL A 330 31.82 4.53 -7.44
CA VAL A 330 31.66 5.71 -8.30
C VAL A 330 32.83 5.83 -9.27
N SER A 331 34.08 5.80 -8.78
CA SER A 331 35.29 5.93 -9.61
C SER A 331 35.46 4.80 -10.62
N GLN A 332 35.00 3.59 -10.30
CA GLN A 332 35.03 2.44 -11.21
C GLN A 332 33.79 2.37 -12.13
N HIS A 333 32.85 3.31 -12.01
CA HIS A 333 31.57 3.32 -12.72
C HIS A 333 30.74 2.03 -12.57
N THR A 334 30.89 1.35 -11.42
CA THR A 334 30.17 0.10 -11.09
C THR A 334 28.99 0.33 -10.15
N ALA A 335 28.81 1.55 -9.64
CA ALA A 335 27.66 1.93 -8.83
C ALA A 335 26.33 1.70 -9.58
N SER A 336 25.34 1.16 -8.88
CA SER A 336 23.99 0.89 -9.40
C SER A 336 23.14 2.16 -9.37
N SER A 337 22.13 2.21 -10.22
CA SER A 337 21.22 3.36 -10.29
C SER A 337 20.48 3.60 -8.98
N GLU A 338 20.15 2.55 -8.22
CA GLU A 338 19.49 2.66 -6.93
C GLU A 338 20.43 3.16 -5.83
N LEU A 339 21.70 2.76 -5.83
CA LEU A 339 22.72 3.31 -4.93
C LEU A 339 22.95 4.80 -5.19
N LEU A 340 23.10 5.18 -6.46
CA LEU A 340 23.30 6.57 -6.86
C LEU A 340 22.05 7.44 -6.62
N LEU A 341 20.85 6.87 -6.77
CA LEU A 341 19.60 7.54 -6.41
C LEU A 341 19.53 7.82 -4.90
N TRP A 342 19.95 6.87 -4.06
CA TRP A 342 20.04 7.12 -2.63
C TRP A 342 21.07 8.21 -2.31
N LEU A 343 22.31 8.06 -2.80
CA LEU A 343 23.40 9.00 -2.53
C LEU A 343 23.04 10.41 -3.02
N GLY A 344 22.46 10.50 -4.21
CA GLY A 344 21.94 11.75 -4.76
C GLY A 344 20.83 12.35 -3.92
N ARG A 345 19.99 11.58 -3.23
CA ARG A 345 18.96 12.11 -2.31
C ARG A 345 19.51 12.46 -0.92
N ASP A 346 20.69 11.96 -0.57
CA ASP A 346 21.28 12.04 0.75
C ASP A 346 22.55 12.90 0.73
N ARG A 347 22.43 14.10 0.15
CA ARG A 347 23.53 15.06 -0.02
C ARG A 347 23.81 15.85 1.27
N SER A 348 24.08 15.12 2.35
CA SER A 348 24.49 15.71 3.62
C SER A 348 25.98 16.06 3.61
N ASP A 349 26.40 16.98 4.47
CA ASP A 349 27.81 17.36 4.68
C ASP A 349 28.70 16.14 4.98
N ALA A 350 28.11 15.09 5.56
CA ALA A 350 28.79 13.85 5.85
C ALA A 350 29.38 13.17 4.60
N PHE A 351 28.81 13.40 3.42
CA PHE A 351 29.27 12.81 2.14
C PHE A 351 29.89 13.83 1.18
N ALA A 352 30.19 15.06 1.63
CA ALA A 352 30.72 16.12 0.77
C ALA A 352 32.03 15.75 0.05
N ASP A 353 32.84 14.88 0.63
CA ASP A 353 34.08 14.34 0.05
C ASP A 353 33.86 13.24 -1.00
N VAL A 354 32.66 12.67 -1.05
CA VAL A 354 32.24 11.69 -2.07
C VAL A 354 31.44 12.38 -3.18
N LEU A 355 30.67 13.41 -2.83
CA LEU A 355 29.81 14.15 -3.74
C LEU A 355 30.66 15.06 -4.64
N GLY A 356 30.62 14.80 -5.94
CA GLY A 356 31.39 15.55 -6.93
C GLY A 356 31.00 15.21 -8.36
N PRO A 357 31.74 15.75 -9.35
CA PRO A 357 31.41 15.60 -10.76
C PRO A 357 31.36 14.13 -11.21
N GLU A 358 32.21 13.29 -10.62
CA GLU A 358 32.26 11.86 -10.89
C GLU A 358 30.98 11.10 -10.48
N VAL A 359 30.24 11.60 -9.48
CA VAL A 359 28.94 11.03 -9.11
C VAL A 359 27.94 11.23 -10.24
N PHE A 360 27.90 12.41 -10.86
CA PHE A 360 27.03 12.66 -12.01
C PHE A 360 27.45 11.83 -13.22
N ARG A 361 28.76 11.69 -13.46
CA ARG A 361 29.29 10.78 -14.50
C ARG A 361 28.83 9.34 -14.27
N ALA A 362 28.97 8.84 -13.04
CA ALA A 362 28.51 7.51 -12.66
C ALA A 362 27.00 7.35 -12.82
N MET A 363 26.20 8.38 -12.56
CA MET A 363 24.75 8.36 -12.81
C MET A 363 24.42 8.16 -14.29
N LEU A 364 25.10 8.89 -15.19
CA LEU A 364 24.95 8.69 -16.63
C LEU A 364 25.32 7.25 -17.03
N THR A 365 26.49 6.77 -16.62
CA THR A 365 26.97 5.42 -16.95
C THR A 365 26.05 4.32 -16.40
N ALA A 366 25.53 4.48 -15.18
CA ALA A 366 24.60 3.53 -14.59
C ALA A 366 23.28 3.46 -15.38
N MET A 367 22.71 4.61 -15.76
CA MET A 367 21.50 4.66 -16.57
C MET A 367 21.71 4.14 -18.00
N GLU A 368 22.88 4.34 -18.59
CA GLU A 368 23.25 3.80 -19.90
C GLU A 368 23.33 2.28 -19.86
N ARG A 369 24.01 1.72 -18.86
CA ARG A 369 24.05 0.27 -18.61
C ARG A 369 22.65 -0.31 -18.43
N ASP A 370 21.80 0.38 -17.69
CA ASP A 370 20.44 -0.08 -17.41
C ASP A 370 19.50 -0.06 -18.63
N GLN A 371 19.87 0.61 -19.74
CA GLN A 371 19.07 0.59 -20.97
C GLN A 371 18.95 -0.81 -21.58
N PHE A 372 19.92 -1.68 -21.31
CA PHE A 372 19.95 -3.05 -21.82
C PHE A 372 19.24 -4.06 -20.90
N ASN A 373 18.72 -3.61 -19.75
CA ASN A 373 17.96 -4.47 -18.85
C ASN A 373 16.53 -4.69 -19.35
N GLU A 374 15.99 -5.90 -19.17
CA GLU A 374 14.58 -6.20 -19.51
C GLU A 374 13.57 -5.30 -18.78
N LYS A 375 13.92 -4.88 -17.56
CA LYS A 375 13.13 -3.94 -16.74
C LYS A 375 13.96 -2.70 -16.45
N ARG A 376 13.62 -1.61 -17.12
CA ARG A 376 14.26 -0.30 -16.91
C ARG A 376 13.58 0.45 -15.77
N SER A 377 14.37 0.89 -14.79
CA SER A 377 13.92 1.87 -13.79
C SER A 377 14.21 3.28 -14.30
N ASN A 378 13.19 4.15 -14.32
CA ASN A 378 13.36 5.57 -14.67
C ASN A 378 13.58 6.46 -13.44
N ARG A 379 13.59 5.90 -12.23
CA ARG A 379 13.59 6.67 -10.98
C ARG A 379 14.81 7.60 -10.83
N LEU A 380 15.99 7.15 -11.26
CA LEU A 380 17.20 7.97 -11.25
C LEU A 380 17.13 9.11 -12.29
N ARG A 381 16.62 8.81 -13.49
CA ARG A 381 16.40 9.82 -14.55
C ARG A 381 15.44 10.91 -14.07
N GLU A 382 14.28 10.50 -13.54
CA GLU A 382 13.26 11.41 -12.99
C GLU A 382 13.84 12.28 -11.89
N PHE A 383 14.56 11.67 -10.93
CA PHE A 383 15.23 12.40 -9.86
C PHE A 383 16.21 13.49 -10.37
N ILE A 384 17.04 13.17 -11.37
CA ILE A 384 18.00 14.13 -11.95
C ILE A 384 17.28 15.31 -12.63
N LEU A 385 16.13 15.05 -13.27
CA LEU A 385 15.35 16.08 -13.95
C LEU A 385 14.61 16.98 -12.97
N ASP A 386 14.04 16.38 -11.92
CA ASP A 386 13.27 17.09 -10.88
C ASP A 386 14.18 17.93 -9.96
N ASP A 387 15.40 17.47 -9.69
CA ASP A 387 16.34 18.17 -8.84
C ASP A 387 17.15 19.22 -9.64
N HIS A 388 16.73 20.48 -9.53
CA HIS A 388 17.35 21.59 -10.23
C HIS A 388 18.71 22.03 -9.67
N GLU A 389 19.04 21.64 -8.43
CA GLU A 389 20.26 22.06 -7.73
C GLU A 389 21.38 21.01 -7.84
N LEU A 390 21.00 19.73 -8.06
CA LEU A 390 21.93 18.59 -8.14
C LEU A 390 23.18 18.86 -8.98
N LEU A 391 23.03 19.36 -10.21
CA LEU A 391 24.16 19.60 -11.11
C LEU A 391 25.07 20.71 -10.61
N ALA A 392 24.50 21.79 -10.08
CA ALA A 392 25.27 22.90 -9.55
C ALA A 392 26.08 22.47 -8.33
N GLU A 393 25.48 21.72 -7.41
CA GLU A 393 26.14 21.20 -6.21
C GLU A 393 27.26 20.21 -6.55
N LEU A 394 26.99 19.20 -7.40
CA LEU A 394 27.99 18.18 -7.75
C LEU A 394 29.17 18.75 -8.54
N THR A 395 29.02 19.90 -9.18
CA THR A 395 30.06 20.49 -10.03
C THR A 395 30.69 21.75 -9.46
N ALA A 396 30.28 22.17 -8.25
CA ALA A 396 30.66 23.47 -7.68
C ALA A 396 32.18 23.68 -7.56
N SER A 397 32.93 22.63 -7.22
CA SER A 397 34.38 22.67 -7.01
C SER A 397 35.20 22.01 -8.12
N ALA A 398 34.59 21.70 -9.27
CA ALA A 398 35.24 20.95 -10.33
C ALA A 398 35.99 21.85 -11.32
N ASP A 399 37.15 21.38 -11.79
CA ASP A 399 37.93 22.08 -12.80
C ASP A 399 37.19 22.18 -14.14
N ILE A 400 37.47 23.26 -14.89
CA ILE A 400 36.80 23.53 -16.16
C ILE A 400 36.90 22.37 -17.16
N GLU A 401 38.03 21.66 -17.19
CA GLU A 401 38.20 20.50 -18.09
C GLU A 401 37.26 19.35 -17.71
N VAL A 402 37.05 19.11 -16.41
CA VAL A 402 36.09 18.11 -15.92
C VAL A 402 34.66 18.50 -16.30
N ILE A 403 34.31 19.79 -16.19
CA ILE A 403 32.99 20.30 -16.62
C ILE A 403 32.80 20.14 -18.13
N LYS A 404 33.82 20.44 -18.94
CA LYS A 404 33.77 20.25 -20.40
C LYS A 404 33.53 18.78 -20.75
N ASP A 405 34.21 17.86 -20.08
CA ASP A 405 34.04 16.42 -20.32
C ASP A 405 32.67 15.91 -19.86
N LEU A 406 32.16 16.38 -18.73
CA LEU A 406 30.79 16.07 -18.30
C LEU A 406 29.75 16.62 -19.28
N THR A 407 29.97 17.83 -19.79
CA THR A 407 29.09 18.46 -20.78
C THR A 407 29.02 17.62 -22.06
N ARG A 408 30.16 17.14 -22.55
CA ARG A 408 30.21 16.21 -23.70
C ARG A 408 29.52 14.88 -23.39
N ALA A 409 29.79 14.29 -22.23
CA ALA A 409 29.15 13.04 -21.82
C ALA A 409 27.62 13.17 -21.80
N LEU A 410 27.09 14.26 -21.23
CA LEU A 410 25.65 14.53 -21.24
C LEU A 410 25.09 14.78 -22.65
N GLN A 411 25.81 15.53 -23.49
CA GLN A 411 25.39 15.83 -24.87
C GLN A 411 25.23 14.56 -25.71
N PHE A 412 26.15 13.60 -25.55
CA PHE A 412 26.14 12.35 -26.30
C PHE A 412 25.39 11.21 -25.59
N SER A 413 24.94 11.40 -24.35
CA SER A 413 24.26 10.34 -23.61
C SER A 413 22.91 9.99 -24.27
N PRO A 414 22.61 8.68 -24.44
CA PRO A 414 21.31 8.22 -24.95
C PRO A 414 20.22 8.14 -23.87
N VAL A 415 20.51 8.46 -22.59
CA VAL A 415 19.57 8.20 -21.47
C VAL A 415 18.44 9.22 -21.35
N PHE A 416 18.64 10.41 -21.90
CA PHE A 416 17.69 11.52 -21.93
C PHE A 416 17.21 11.77 -23.37
N ASP A 417 16.02 12.31 -23.53
CA ASP A 417 15.58 12.86 -24.83
C ASP A 417 16.17 14.26 -25.07
N ASP A 418 15.96 14.81 -26.27
CA ASP A 418 16.58 16.08 -26.68
C ASP A 418 16.13 17.27 -25.82
N MET A 419 14.89 17.26 -25.33
CA MET A 419 14.36 18.35 -24.50
C MET A 419 14.99 18.30 -23.11
N ASP A 420 15.02 17.12 -22.50
CA ASP A 420 15.65 16.88 -21.21
C ASP A 420 17.15 17.19 -21.24
N LYS A 421 17.86 16.76 -22.30
CA LYS A 421 19.29 17.09 -22.49
C LYS A 421 19.50 18.60 -22.54
N ARG A 422 18.70 19.32 -23.33
CA ARG A 422 18.80 20.79 -23.43
C ARG A 422 18.55 21.45 -22.07
N SER A 423 17.57 20.95 -21.31
CA SER A 423 17.28 21.44 -19.95
C SER A 423 18.47 21.24 -19.02
N LEU A 424 19.06 20.05 -18.98
CA LEU A 424 20.21 19.74 -18.13
C LEU A 424 21.49 20.48 -18.57
N LEU A 425 21.75 20.59 -19.87
CA LEU A 425 22.86 21.38 -20.42
C LEU A 425 22.71 22.87 -20.09
N ALA A 426 21.50 23.43 -20.16
CA ALA A 426 21.25 24.80 -19.76
C ALA A 426 21.53 25.04 -18.27
N ARG A 427 21.21 24.06 -17.39
CA ARG A 427 21.57 24.12 -15.97
C ARG A 427 23.09 24.10 -15.76
N LEU A 428 23.83 23.25 -16.48
CA LEU A 428 25.30 23.24 -16.44
C LEU A 428 25.90 24.56 -16.94
N VAL A 429 25.41 25.12 -18.04
CA VAL A 429 25.86 26.41 -18.57
C VAL A 429 25.56 27.55 -17.58
N LYS A 430 24.41 27.51 -16.89
CA LYS A 430 24.06 28.49 -15.86
C LYS A 430 25.03 28.44 -14.68
N ALA A 431 25.43 27.24 -14.24
CA ALA A 431 26.41 27.07 -13.17
C ALA A 431 27.84 27.38 -13.63
N HIS A 432 28.17 27.06 -14.88
CA HIS A 432 29.50 27.18 -15.48
C HIS A 432 29.44 27.83 -16.86
N PRO A 433 29.35 29.17 -16.97
CA PRO A 433 29.20 29.86 -18.27
C PRO A 433 30.30 29.55 -19.29
N ALA A 434 31.50 29.17 -18.83
CA ALA A 434 32.64 28.85 -19.68
C ALA A 434 32.42 27.65 -20.62
N VAL A 435 31.43 26.78 -20.38
CA VAL A 435 31.10 25.67 -21.30
C VAL A 435 30.01 26.00 -22.30
N GLN A 436 29.47 27.24 -22.31
CA GLN A 436 28.42 27.66 -23.24
C GLN A 436 28.78 27.39 -24.72
N ALA A 437 30.03 27.68 -25.12
CA ALA A 437 30.50 27.47 -26.49
C ALA A 437 30.42 26.00 -26.95
N LEU A 438 30.55 25.04 -26.03
CA LEU A 438 30.41 23.61 -26.35
C LEU A 438 28.95 23.22 -26.66
N VAL A 439 28.00 23.95 -26.07
CA VAL A 439 26.56 23.67 -26.18
C VAL A 439 25.95 24.41 -27.38
N SER A 440 26.36 25.65 -27.62
CA SER A 440 25.85 26.49 -28.72
C SER A 440 26.44 26.16 -30.09
N GLY A 441 27.52 25.36 -30.15
CA GLY A 441 28.20 25.00 -31.40
C GLY A 441 28.94 26.18 -32.06
N GLU A 442 29.12 27.29 -31.35
CA GLU A 442 29.88 28.43 -31.85
C GLU A 442 31.38 28.11 -31.82
N GLN A 443 32.02 28.15 -32.99
CA GLN A 443 33.47 28.17 -33.11
C GLN A 443 34.01 29.33 -32.26
N THR A 444 34.99 29.02 -31.41
CA THR A 444 35.74 29.98 -30.60
C THR A 444 36.07 31.20 -31.48
N ARG A 445 35.39 32.34 -31.25
CA ARG A 445 35.89 33.62 -31.76
C ARG A 445 37.24 33.81 -31.09
N GLN A 446 38.33 33.57 -31.83
CA GLN A 446 39.64 34.04 -31.44
C GLN A 446 39.47 35.51 -31.05
N GLU A 447 39.86 35.87 -29.83
CA GLU A 447 40.00 37.28 -29.47
C GLU A 447 40.97 37.90 -30.47
N ALA A 448 40.42 38.62 -31.46
CA ALA A 448 41.22 39.38 -32.39
C ALA A 448 41.87 40.50 -31.57
N SER A 449 43.16 40.35 -31.28
CA SER A 449 43.97 41.46 -30.82
C SER A 449 43.85 42.58 -31.87
N LEU A 450 43.22 43.69 -31.46
CA LEU A 450 43.01 44.85 -32.31
C LEU A 450 44.37 45.50 -32.59
N LEU A 451 44.96 45.17 -33.74
CA LEU A 451 46.13 45.85 -34.27
C LEU A 451 45.69 47.16 -34.92
N VAL A 452 46.04 48.27 -34.29
CA VAL A 452 45.81 49.63 -34.81
C VAL A 452 47.14 50.32 -35.02
N SER A 453 47.22 51.22 -36.00
CA SER A 453 48.38 52.10 -36.14
C SER A 453 48.50 53.02 -34.92
N TRP A 454 49.73 53.40 -34.57
CA TRP A 454 49.98 54.30 -33.45
C TRP A 454 49.14 55.58 -33.60
N GLU A 455 49.18 56.25 -34.76
CA GLU A 455 48.38 57.46 -35.02
C GLU A 455 46.88 57.30 -34.72
N SER A 456 46.30 56.14 -35.04
CA SER A 456 44.87 55.89 -34.79
C SER A 456 44.57 55.75 -33.28
N LEU A 457 45.48 55.10 -32.54
CA LEU A 457 45.41 54.98 -31.08
C LEU A 457 45.55 56.35 -30.41
N GLU A 458 46.49 57.16 -30.87
CA GLU A 458 46.78 58.50 -30.33
C GLU A 458 45.61 59.45 -30.56
N ARG A 459 45.04 59.44 -31.76
CA ARG A 459 43.85 60.23 -32.10
C ARG A 459 42.66 59.86 -31.22
N ARG A 460 42.38 58.57 -31.04
CA ARG A 460 41.29 58.09 -30.16
C ARG A 460 41.54 58.45 -28.69
N ARG A 461 42.80 58.45 -28.24
CA ARG A 461 43.16 58.92 -26.89
C ARG A 461 42.94 60.43 -26.72
N ALA A 462 43.29 61.23 -27.71
CA ALA A 462 43.08 62.67 -27.70
C ALA A 462 41.58 63.03 -27.71
N GLU A 463 40.78 62.37 -28.54
CA GLU A 463 39.31 62.51 -28.54
C GLU A 463 38.71 62.16 -27.17
N TYR A 464 39.18 61.07 -26.56
CA TYR A 464 38.74 60.67 -25.23
C TYR A 464 39.13 61.69 -24.15
N GLN A 465 40.36 62.22 -24.19
CA GLN A 465 40.79 63.26 -23.27
C GLN A 465 40.01 64.56 -23.44
N GLU A 466 39.68 64.95 -24.68
CA GLU A 466 38.86 66.13 -24.96
C GLU A 466 37.44 65.97 -24.40
N LEU A 467 36.82 64.79 -24.58
CA LEU A 467 35.50 64.46 -24.03
C LEU A 467 35.47 64.44 -22.49
N VAL A 468 36.59 64.09 -21.85
CA VAL A 468 36.70 64.02 -20.39
C VAL A 468 37.03 65.39 -19.78
N GLN A 469 37.81 66.22 -20.47
CA GLN A 469 38.28 67.51 -19.95
C GLN A 469 37.40 68.70 -20.33
N LYS A 470 36.68 68.67 -21.46
CA LYS A 470 35.68 69.68 -21.81
C LYS A 470 34.29 69.18 -21.40
N LYS A 471 33.95 69.39 -20.13
CA LYS A 471 32.57 69.38 -19.65
C LYS A 471 31.96 70.77 -19.74
#